data_AF-A0A7L1SGH0-F1
#
_entry.id   AF-A0A7L1SGH0-F1
#
_cell.length_a   1.000
_cell.length_b   1.000
_cell.length_c   1.000
_cell.angle_alpha   90.00
_cell.angle_beta   90.00
_cell.angle_gamma   90.00
#
_symmetry.space_group_name_H-M   'P 1'
#
loop_
_entity.id
_entity.type
_entity.pdbx_description
1 polymer ?
#
loop_
_entity_poly.entity_id
_entity_poly.type
_entity_poly.pdbx_seq_one_letter_code
_entity_poly.pdbx_strand_id
1 'polypeptide(L)'
;MFHLFSHCWSWLQAIQEPIRKVTLLVVGLDNAGKTSVIMDIERALAGEVLPAAQPGQTRLRVDRFEVTLVDLPGGQRSRGAWRSHYGAAHGLLFVLDSSDLARMEEARKVLSRVLSHPDVSGKPILL
;
A
#
# COMPACT_ATOMS: atom_id res chain seq x y z
N MET A 1 4.73 7.08 44.77
CA MET A 1 4.15 5.74 44.55
C MET A 1 3.24 5.66 43.31
N PHE A 2 2.61 6.76 42.86
CA PHE A 2 1.76 6.78 41.64
C PHE A 2 2.49 6.75 40.29
N HIS A 3 3.76 7.20 40.22
CA HIS A 3 4.52 7.23 38.97
C HIS A 3 4.92 5.84 38.43
N LEU A 4 5.16 4.86 39.29
CA LEU A 4 5.48 3.49 38.84
C LEU A 4 4.27 2.79 38.22
N PHE A 5 3.07 3.03 38.76
CA PHE A 5 1.82 2.47 38.24
C PHE A 5 1.46 3.01 36.85
N SER A 6 1.70 4.30 36.57
CA SER A 6 1.44 4.88 35.24
C SER A 6 2.37 4.34 34.15
N HIS A 7 3.63 4.03 34.50
CA HIS A 7 4.58 3.43 33.55
C HIS A 7 4.29 1.95 33.29
N CYS A 8 3.86 1.18 34.29
CA CYS A 8 3.40 -0.20 34.08
C CYS A 8 2.10 -0.26 33.27
N TRP A 9 1.18 0.70 33.46
CA TRP A 9 -0.09 0.76 32.74
C TRP A 9 0.07 1.09 31.25
N SER A 10 0.95 2.04 30.93
CA SER A 10 1.30 2.36 29.52
C SER A 10 2.02 1.19 28.84
N TRP A 11 2.85 0.44 29.58
CA TRP A 11 3.48 -0.79 29.08
C TRP A 11 2.45 -1.92 28.85
N LEU A 12 1.50 -2.11 29.76
CA LEU A 12 0.38 -3.05 29.60
C LEU A 12 -0.53 -2.69 28.42
N GLN A 13 -0.83 -1.41 28.21
CA GLN A 13 -1.60 -0.94 27.05
C GLN A 13 -0.85 -1.15 25.73
N ALA A 14 0.48 -0.96 25.71
CA ALA A 14 1.30 -1.22 24.52
C ALA A 14 1.30 -2.71 24.13
N ILE A 15 1.22 -3.62 25.10
CA ILE A 15 1.13 -5.07 24.88
C ILE A 15 -0.27 -5.49 24.39
N GLN A 16 -1.30 -4.67 24.63
CA GLN A 16 -2.70 -4.96 24.25
C GLN A 16 -3.16 -4.26 22.97
N GLU A 17 -2.29 -3.56 22.24
CA GLU A 17 -2.72 -2.92 20.99
C GLU A 17 -3.17 -3.96 19.95
N PRO A 18 -4.40 -3.86 19.42
CA PRO A 18 -4.94 -4.83 18.48
C PRO A 18 -4.21 -4.79 17.13
N ILE A 19 -4.19 -5.93 16.45
CA ILE A 19 -3.70 -6.01 15.07
C ILE A 19 -4.54 -5.07 14.20
N ARG A 20 -3.88 -4.17 13.46
CA ARG A 20 -4.55 -3.20 12.57
C ARG A 20 -4.47 -3.67 11.13
N LYS A 21 -5.59 -3.66 10.42
CA LYS A 21 -5.64 -4.01 9.00
C LYS A 21 -5.40 -2.76 8.15
N VAL A 22 -4.52 -2.87 7.17
CA VAL A 22 -4.14 -1.77 6.27
C VAL A 22 -4.22 -2.27 4.85
N THR A 23 -4.80 -1.47 3.95
CA THR A 23 -4.89 -1.77 2.52
C THR A 23 -4.10 -0.72 1.75
N LEU A 24 -3.10 -1.14 0.99
CA LEU A 24 -2.30 -0.27 0.14
C LEU A 24 -2.55 -0.63 -1.33
N LEU A 25 -2.80 0.38 -2.16
CA LEU A 25 -2.92 0.17 -3.60
C LEU A 25 -1.56 0.34 -4.25
N VAL A 26 -1.15 -0.65 -5.04
CA VAL A 26 0.05 -0.57 -5.87
C VAL A 26 -0.39 -0.18 -7.28
N VAL A 27 -0.10 1.06 -7.66
CA VAL A 27 -0.54 1.70 -8.91
C VAL A 27 0.64 2.26 -9.68
N GLY A 28 0.45 2.59 -10.95
CA GLY A 28 1.51 3.02 -11.85
C GLY A 28 1.27 2.55 -13.28
N LEU A 29 2.09 3.01 -14.23
CA LEU A 29 1.96 2.60 -15.63
C LEU A 29 2.16 1.08 -15.78
N ASP A 30 1.67 0.52 -16.87
CA ASP A 30 2.04 -0.82 -17.29
C ASP A 30 3.56 -0.93 -17.49
N ASN A 31 4.09 -2.10 -17.15
CA ASN A 31 5.53 -2.37 -17.16
C ASN A 31 6.39 -1.53 -16.19
N ALA A 32 5.80 -0.73 -15.28
CA ALA A 32 6.56 0.09 -14.34
C ALA A 32 7.29 -0.68 -13.22
N GLY A 33 7.07 -2.00 -13.09
CA GLY A 33 7.68 -2.82 -12.02
C GLY A 33 6.81 -3.07 -10.78
N LYS A 34 5.51 -2.73 -10.81
CA LYS A 34 4.56 -2.92 -9.68
C LYS A 34 4.62 -4.33 -9.07
N THR A 35 4.41 -5.35 -9.89
CA THR A 35 4.43 -6.74 -9.44
C THR A 35 5.80 -7.16 -8.93
N SER A 36 6.88 -6.66 -9.55
CA SER A 36 8.26 -6.92 -9.09
C SER A 36 8.52 -6.35 -7.70
N VAL A 37 8.07 -5.11 -7.43
CA VAL A 37 8.16 -4.50 -6.09
C VAL A 37 7.39 -5.32 -5.05
N ILE A 38 6.19 -5.80 -5.39
CA ILE A 38 5.40 -6.66 -4.48
C ILE A 38 6.16 -7.97 -4.19
N MET A 39 6.69 -8.63 -5.22
CA MET A 39 7.48 -9.87 -5.06
C MET A 39 8.75 -9.65 -4.22
N ASP A 40 9.40 -8.49 -4.36
CA ASP A 40 10.59 -8.15 -3.57
C ASP A 40 10.22 -7.88 -2.11
N ILE A 41 9.09 -7.22 -1.84
CA ILE A 41 8.54 -7.05 -0.48
C ILE A 41 8.19 -8.41 0.13
N GLU A 42 7.50 -9.28 -0.60
CA GLU A 42 7.18 -10.64 -0.16
C GLU A 42 8.44 -11.43 0.21
N ARG A 43 9.50 -11.33 -0.61
CA ARG A 43 10.77 -12.01 -0.36
C ARG A 43 11.51 -11.43 0.84
N ALA A 44 11.49 -10.11 1.02
CA ALA A 44 12.13 -9.44 2.15
C ALA A 44 11.46 -9.79 3.49
N LEU A 45 10.15 -10.04 3.47
CA LEU A 45 9.33 -10.37 4.64
C LEU A 45 9.01 -11.87 4.72
N ALA A 46 9.91 -12.73 4.20
CA ALA A 46 9.70 -14.16 4.14
C ALA A 46 9.39 -14.74 5.54
N GLY A 47 8.16 -15.26 5.71
CA GLY A 47 7.64 -15.76 6.99
C GLY A 47 6.43 -14.97 7.53
N GLU A 48 6.18 -13.77 7.00
CA GLU A 48 5.05 -12.91 7.38
C GLU A 48 3.92 -12.91 6.36
N VAL A 49 4.05 -13.68 5.26
CA VAL A 49 3.03 -13.83 4.23
C VAL A 49 1.85 -14.63 4.79
N LEU A 50 0.65 -14.05 4.72
CA LEU A 50 -0.56 -14.66 5.26
C LEU A 50 -1.30 -15.47 4.20
N PRO A 51 -1.94 -16.60 4.57
CA PRO A 51 -2.72 -17.41 3.64
C PRO A 51 -3.96 -16.66 3.13
N ALA A 52 -4.31 -16.93 1.87
CA ALA A 52 -5.49 -16.44 1.17
C ALA A 52 -5.52 -14.92 0.91
N ALA A 53 -5.17 -14.56 -0.33
CA ALA A 53 -5.44 -13.27 -0.92
C ALA A 53 -6.26 -13.48 -2.20
N GLN A 54 -7.19 -12.58 -2.50
CA GLN A 54 -7.91 -12.62 -3.78
C GLN A 54 -6.90 -12.44 -4.93
N PRO A 55 -7.20 -12.86 -6.17
CA PRO A 55 -6.33 -12.60 -7.31
C PRO A 55 -5.93 -11.12 -7.39
N GLY A 56 -4.62 -10.84 -7.48
CA GLY A 56 -4.08 -9.47 -7.46
C GLY A 56 -3.94 -8.85 -6.07
N GLN A 57 -4.06 -9.64 -5.00
CA GLN A 57 -3.76 -9.19 -3.63
C GLN A 57 -2.64 -10.02 -3.02
N THR A 58 -1.85 -9.36 -2.17
CA THR A 58 -0.83 -9.99 -1.32
C THR A 58 -1.08 -9.54 0.11
N ARG A 59 -1.11 -10.49 1.05
CA ARG A 59 -1.27 -10.19 2.49
C ARG A 59 0.01 -10.50 3.26
N LEU A 60 0.43 -9.53 4.05
CA LEU A 60 1.70 -9.53 4.79
C LEU A 60 1.45 -9.09 6.23
N ARG A 61 2.26 -9.57 7.16
CA ARG A 61 2.17 -9.26 8.58
C ARG A 61 3.37 -8.43 9.03
N VAL A 62 3.30 -7.11 8.96
CA VAL A 62 4.39 -6.21 9.39
C VAL A 62 4.14 -5.73 10.82
N ASP A 63 4.98 -6.09 11.79
CA ASP A 63 4.88 -5.71 13.21
C ASP A 63 3.52 -5.99 13.86
N ARG A 64 2.63 -4.99 13.96
CA ARG A 64 1.22 -5.08 14.45
C ARG A 64 0.18 -4.81 13.37
N PHE A 65 0.62 -4.74 12.12
CA PHE A 65 -0.21 -4.51 10.94
C PHE A 65 -0.39 -5.78 10.12
N GLU A 66 -1.60 -5.99 9.63
CA GLU A 66 -1.92 -6.91 8.55
C GLU A 66 -2.11 -6.05 7.29
N VAL A 67 -1.09 -6.05 6.42
CA VAL A 67 -1.02 -5.22 5.23
C VAL A 67 -1.51 -6.03 4.03
N THR A 68 -2.52 -5.52 3.34
CA THR A 68 -2.99 -6.02 2.05
C THR A 68 -2.48 -5.10 0.95
N LEU A 69 -1.56 -5.59 0.13
CA LEU A 69 -1.14 -4.94 -1.11
C LEU A 69 -2.09 -5.35 -2.23
N VAL A 70 -2.63 -4.39 -2.97
CA VAL A 70 -3.52 -4.65 -4.12
C VAL A 70 -2.80 -4.22 -5.39
N ASP A 71 -2.37 -5.19 -6.21
CA ASP A 71 -1.75 -4.94 -7.52
C ASP A 71 -2.82 -4.57 -8.55
N LEU A 72 -2.79 -3.32 -9.01
CA LEU A 72 -3.74 -2.82 -9.98
C LEU A 72 -3.12 -2.75 -11.38
N PRO A 73 -3.74 -3.36 -12.41
CA PRO A 73 -3.19 -3.36 -13.77
C PRO A 73 -2.98 -1.94 -14.32
N GLY A 74 -1.77 -1.69 -14.81
CA GLY A 74 -1.29 -0.38 -15.26
C GLY A 74 -1.63 0.01 -16.69
N GLY A 75 -2.25 -0.89 -17.47
CA GLY A 75 -2.57 -0.63 -18.87
C GLY A 75 -3.56 0.51 -19.02
N GLN A 76 -3.41 1.33 -20.06
CA GLN A 76 -4.24 2.52 -20.26
C GLN A 76 -5.76 2.26 -20.16
N ARG A 77 -6.23 1.10 -20.65
CA ARG A 77 -7.64 0.69 -20.60
C ARG A 77 -8.10 0.20 -19.22
N SER A 78 -7.20 -0.34 -18.41
CA SER A 78 -7.53 -0.89 -17.08
C SER A 78 -7.48 0.15 -15.96
N ARG A 79 -6.81 1.29 -16.16
CA ARG A 79 -6.68 2.37 -15.17
C ARG A 79 -8.03 2.93 -14.68
N GLY A 80 -9.11 2.80 -15.48
CA GLY A 80 -10.45 3.20 -15.07
C GLY A 80 -10.96 2.44 -13.84
N ALA A 81 -10.55 1.17 -13.67
CA ALA A 81 -10.96 0.32 -12.56
C ALA A 81 -10.31 0.72 -11.23
N TRP A 82 -9.21 1.50 -11.22
CA TRP A 82 -8.53 1.87 -9.98
C TRP A 82 -9.45 2.62 -9.00
N ARG A 83 -10.40 3.40 -9.55
CA ARG A 83 -11.33 4.23 -8.76
C ARG A 83 -12.19 3.43 -7.80
N SER A 84 -12.59 2.20 -8.16
CA SER A 84 -13.39 1.35 -7.26
C SER A 84 -12.62 0.90 -6.02
N HIS A 85 -11.30 1.03 -6.00
CA HIS A 85 -10.46 0.65 -4.87
C HIS A 85 -10.04 1.83 -3.99
N TYR A 86 -10.16 3.08 -4.47
CA TYR A 86 -9.67 4.25 -3.74
C TYR A 86 -10.35 4.42 -2.39
N GLY A 87 -11.66 4.22 -2.28
CA GLY A 87 -12.38 4.34 -1.01
C GLY A 87 -11.83 3.43 0.09
N ALA A 88 -11.54 2.18 -0.23
CA ALA A 88 -11.06 1.17 0.72
C ALA A 88 -9.54 1.24 1.00
N ALA A 89 -8.79 2.03 0.23
CA ALA A 89 -7.36 2.20 0.42
C ALA A 89 -7.04 3.06 1.65
N HIS A 90 -5.99 2.69 2.38
CA HIS A 90 -5.41 3.49 3.45
C HIS A 90 -4.23 4.34 2.96
N GLY A 91 -3.59 3.92 1.86
CA GLY A 91 -2.48 4.61 1.21
C GLY A 91 -2.20 4.04 -0.17
N LEU A 92 -1.32 4.69 -0.93
CA LEU A 92 -0.96 4.27 -2.27
C LEU A 92 0.56 4.16 -2.42
N LEU A 93 1.00 3.13 -3.13
CA LEU A 93 2.35 2.96 -3.64
C LEU A 93 2.31 3.20 -5.15
N PHE A 94 2.84 4.31 -5.61
CA PHE A 94 2.89 4.64 -7.02
C PHE A 94 4.26 4.26 -7.60
N VAL A 95 4.30 3.19 -8.38
CA VAL A 95 5.55 2.70 -8.97
C VAL A 95 5.81 3.36 -10.33
N LEU A 96 7.01 3.90 -10.47
CA LEU A 96 7.50 4.59 -11.66
C LEU A 96 8.76 3.89 -12.19
N ASP A 97 8.80 3.65 -13.50
CA ASP A 97 10.04 3.27 -14.18
C ASP A 97 10.88 4.53 -14.47
N SER A 98 11.98 4.69 -13.72
CA SER A 98 12.88 5.83 -13.87
C SER A 98 13.71 5.80 -15.16
N SER A 99 13.82 4.64 -15.81
CA SER A 99 14.54 4.48 -17.08
C SER A 99 13.66 4.83 -18.29
N ASP A 100 12.34 4.78 -18.14
CA ASP A 100 11.38 5.10 -19.21
C ASP A 100 11.06 6.60 -19.27
N LEU A 101 12.05 7.37 -19.73
CA LEU A 101 11.92 8.82 -19.90
C LEU A 101 10.84 9.20 -20.93
N ALA A 102 10.56 8.33 -21.90
CA ALA A 102 9.56 8.58 -22.94
C ALA A 102 8.13 8.62 -22.36
N ARG A 103 7.84 7.84 -21.32
CA ARG A 103 6.54 7.79 -20.65
C ARG A 103 6.48 8.59 -19.35
N MET A 104 7.53 9.32 -18.97
CA MET A 104 7.57 10.12 -17.74
C MET A 104 6.42 11.15 -17.66
N GLU A 105 6.12 11.83 -18.77
CA GLU A 105 5.03 12.80 -18.82
C GLU A 105 3.64 12.12 -18.72
N GLU A 106 3.50 10.89 -19.25
CA GLU A 106 2.30 10.09 -19.05
C GLU A 106 2.16 9.69 -17.58
N ALA A 107 3.24 9.23 -16.94
CA ALA A 107 3.24 8.86 -15.53
C ALA A 107 2.86 10.05 -14.64
N ARG A 108 3.43 11.24 -14.91
CA ARG A 108 3.08 12.49 -14.22
C ARG A 108 1.59 12.83 -14.34
N LYS A 109 1.02 12.70 -15.55
CA LYS A 109 -0.41 12.92 -15.79
C LYS A 109 -1.28 11.89 -15.05
N VAL A 110 -0.87 10.63 -15.03
CA VAL A 110 -1.59 9.57 -14.31
C VAL A 110 -1.54 9.83 -12.80
N LEU A 111 -0.36 10.11 -12.23
CA LEU A 111 -0.21 10.46 -10.82
C LEU A 111 -1.10 11.67 -10.46
N SER A 112 -1.05 12.74 -11.26
CA SER A 112 -1.88 13.93 -11.03
C SER A 112 -3.38 13.61 -11.01
N ARG A 113 -3.84 12.72 -11.91
CA ARG A 113 -5.24 12.26 -11.93
C ARG A 113 -5.62 11.44 -10.70
N VAL A 114 -4.72 10.57 -10.23
CA VAL A 114 -4.92 9.80 -8.99
C VAL A 114 -5.06 10.75 -7.80
N LEU A 115 -4.12 11.69 -7.66
CA LEU A 115 -4.08 12.69 -6.59
C LEU A 115 -5.31 13.59 -6.56
N SER A 116 -5.89 13.90 -7.73
CA SER A 116 -7.07 14.76 -7.83
C SER A 116 -8.38 14.08 -7.39
N HIS A 117 -8.37 12.77 -7.15
CA HIS A 117 -9.59 12.04 -6.80
C HIS A 117 -9.98 12.29 -5.34
N PRO A 118 -11.25 12.62 -5.03
CA PRO A 118 -11.70 12.89 -3.65
C PRO A 118 -11.36 11.76 -2.67
N ASP A 119 -11.59 10.51 -3.06
CA ASP A 119 -11.30 9.33 -2.22
C ASP A 119 -9.80 9.07 -1.97
N VAL A 120 -8.91 9.78 -2.66
CA VAL A 120 -7.45 9.73 -2.44
C VAL A 120 -6.99 10.89 -1.55
N SER A 121 -7.80 11.94 -1.42
CA SER A 121 -7.47 13.11 -0.61
C SER A 121 -7.15 12.74 0.84
N GLY A 122 -6.02 13.24 1.34
CA GLY A 122 -5.55 12.98 2.71
C GLY A 122 -4.89 11.62 2.94
N LYS A 123 -4.83 10.74 1.94
CA LYS A 123 -4.15 9.44 2.05
C LYS A 123 -2.66 9.59 1.75
N PRO A 124 -1.76 8.95 2.52
CA PRO A 124 -0.34 8.97 2.25
C PRO A 124 -0.01 8.25 0.94
N ILE A 125 1.01 8.75 0.25
CA ILE A 125 1.47 8.23 -1.02
C ILE A 125 2.98 8.09 -0.98
N LEU A 126 3.46 6.91 -1.38
CA LEU A 126 4.87 6.61 -1.61
C LEU A 126 5.11 6.54 -3.12
N LEU A 127 6.12 7.28 -3.60
CA LEU A 127 6.58 7.30 -5.00
C LEU A 127 7.83 6.43 -5.15
#